data_AF-A0A1J0EU45-F1
#
_entry.id   AF-A0A1J0EU45-F1
#
_cell.length_a   1.000
_cell.length_b   1.000
_cell.length_c   1.000
_cell.angle_alpha   90.00
_cell.angle_beta   90.00
_cell.angle_gamma   90.00
#
_symmetry.space_group_name_H-M   'P 1'
#
loop_
_entity.id
_entity.type
_entity.pdbx_description
1 polymer ?
#
loop_
_entity_poly.entity_id
_entity_poly.type
_entity_poly.pdbx_seq_one_letter_code
_entity_poly.pdbx_strand_id
1 'polypeptide(L)'
;MVALVVARPERVEWLRYYAPFTKVNENKIDPEFTGWGWRKPAVEFQPSAFIPQPWTERAFEQWDALPVLAKIHRPVTVSLQRPDNGERLKRDALSAQLAIGWKKATDGVAPPPARVFYDGGLHSAPLAELVPALAVAHSSLDLLDSRESYDLTQRLGDTGAASPFVGIALATMASYQNADTSVVMPLRRQDQATIITITSPTPGKKPVGNKFGINLMPQTASSNQAPPAPVTTSPPPVPSLAEFENHDYAIEEFLASLKPKADWMDDL
;
A
#
# COMPACT_ATOMS: atom_id res chain seq x y z
N MET A 1 -7.31 11.48 -12.66
CA MET A 1 -7.87 10.86 -11.45
C MET A 1 -7.65 9.36 -11.57
N VAL A 2 -7.03 8.71 -10.58
CA VAL A 2 -6.82 7.25 -10.58
C VAL A 2 -7.70 6.68 -9.47
N ALA A 3 -8.51 5.67 -9.80
CA ALA A 3 -9.39 4.99 -8.85
C ALA A 3 -8.92 3.55 -8.66
N LEU A 4 -8.88 3.10 -7.40
CA LEU A 4 -8.68 1.70 -7.04
C LEU A 4 -10.05 1.12 -6.65
N VAL A 5 -10.45 0.02 -7.30
CA VAL A 5 -11.68 -0.70 -6.99
C VAL A 5 -11.33 -1.96 -6.23
N VAL A 6 -11.90 -2.12 -5.03
CA VAL A 6 -11.79 -3.36 -4.24
C VAL A 6 -13.12 -4.08 -4.33
N ALA A 7 -13.14 -5.25 -4.94
CA ALA A 7 -14.35 -6.04 -5.06
C ALA A 7 -14.05 -7.54 -5.15
N ARG A 8 -15.12 -8.31 -4.96
CA ARG A 8 -15.17 -9.76 -5.06
C ARG A 8 -15.92 -10.11 -6.34
N PRO A 9 -15.23 -10.54 -7.42
CA PRO A 9 -15.88 -10.79 -8.70
C PRO A 9 -17.09 -11.72 -8.57
N GLU A 10 -16.98 -12.76 -7.75
CA GLU A 10 -18.03 -13.75 -7.52
C GLU A 10 -19.35 -13.15 -6.97
N ARG A 11 -19.28 -11.97 -6.32
CA ARG A 11 -20.47 -11.29 -5.78
C ARG A 11 -21.25 -10.49 -6.82
N VAL A 12 -20.66 -10.23 -7.98
CA VAL A 12 -21.30 -9.49 -9.08
C VAL A 12 -21.63 -10.39 -10.26
N GLU A 13 -21.06 -11.60 -10.34
CA GLU A 13 -21.28 -12.54 -11.45
C GLU A 13 -22.77 -12.86 -11.70
N TRP A 14 -23.59 -12.98 -10.66
CA TRP A 14 -25.03 -13.22 -10.81
C TRP A 14 -25.76 -12.10 -11.57
N LEU A 15 -25.21 -10.87 -11.59
CA LEU A 15 -25.78 -9.74 -12.31
C LEU A 15 -25.67 -9.91 -13.83
N ARG A 16 -24.76 -10.76 -14.33
CA ARG A 16 -24.58 -10.99 -15.77
C ARG A 16 -25.83 -11.53 -16.43
N TYR A 17 -26.70 -12.22 -15.69
CA TYR A 17 -28.00 -12.62 -16.18
C TYR A 17 -28.84 -11.42 -16.64
N TYR A 18 -28.79 -10.29 -15.94
CA TYR A 18 -29.61 -9.12 -16.22
C TYR A 18 -29.07 -8.24 -17.35
N ALA A 19 -27.75 -8.27 -17.57
CA ALA A 19 -27.07 -7.37 -18.50
C ALA A 19 -27.69 -7.33 -19.91
N PRO A 20 -28.01 -8.46 -20.56
CA PRO A 20 -28.60 -8.46 -21.91
C PRO A 20 -30.02 -7.89 -22.01
N PHE A 21 -30.70 -7.74 -20.86
CA PHE A 21 -32.04 -7.15 -20.81
C PHE A 21 -31.99 -5.64 -20.59
N THR A 22 -30.83 -5.08 -20.28
CA THR A 22 -30.68 -3.63 -20.05
C THR A 22 -30.77 -2.84 -21.35
N LYS A 23 -31.27 -1.62 -21.27
CA LYS A 23 -31.26 -0.70 -22.41
C LYS A 23 -29.81 -0.27 -22.69
N VAL A 24 -29.43 -0.33 -23.96
CA VAL A 24 -28.12 0.17 -24.42
C VAL A 24 -28.15 1.70 -24.42
N ASN A 25 -27.17 2.32 -23.77
CA ASN A 25 -27.02 3.77 -23.77
C ASN A 25 -26.46 4.27 -25.11
N GLU A 26 -26.96 5.41 -25.59
CA GLU A 26 -26.41 6.09 -26.77
C GLU A 26 -24.96 6.54 -26.52
N ASN A 27 -24.68 7.02 -25.30
CA ASN A 27 -23.33 7.28 -24.85
C ASN A 27 -22.64 5.98 -24.42
N LYS A 28 -21.73 5.49 -25.25
CA LYS A 28 -20.94 4.27 -24.98
C LYS A 28 -20.01 4.39 -23.77
N ILE A 29 -19.74 5.58 -23.25
CA ILE A 29 -18.90 5.74 -22.05
C ILE A 29 -19.73 5.47 -20.80
N ASP A 30 -21.03 5.74 -20.85
CA ASP A 30 -21.92 5.71 -19.70
C ASP A 30 -22.42 4.28 -19.40
N PRO A 31 -22.00 3.67 -18.29
CA PRO A 31 -22.45 2.34 -17.90
C PRO A 31 -23.81 2.36 -17.15
N GLU A 32 -24.41 3.52 -16.92
CA GLU A 32 -25.61 3.68 -16.08
C GLU A 32 -26.81 2.88 -16.61
N PHE A 33 -27.57 2.28 -15.69
CA PHE A 33 -28.81 1.61 -16.02
C PHE A 33 -29.94 2.65 -16.24
N THR A 34 -30.39 2.80 -17.49
CA THR A 34 -31.47 3.74 -17.86
C THR A 34 -32.84 3.08 -18.03
N GLY A 35 -32.92 1.78 -17.76
CA GLY A 35 -34.14 0.97 -17.86
C GLY A 35 -33.95 -0.34 -18.60
N TRP A 36 -35.01 -1.12 -18.66
CA TRP A 36 -35.04 -2.37 -19.42
C TRP A 36 -35.21 -2.09 -20.92
N GLY A 37 -34.61 -2.95 -21.74
CA GLY A 37 -34.81 -2.96 -23.18
C GLY A 37 -36.17 -3.55 -23.58
N TRP A 38 -36.28 -3.93 -24.85
CA TRP A 38 -37.48 -4.53 -25.44
C TRP A 38 -37.91 -5.87 -24.80
N ARG A 39 -36.96 -6.62 -24.23
CA ARG A 39 -37.20 -7.86 -23.48
C ARG A 39 -36.94 -7.62 -22.01
N LYS A 40 -37.85 -8.10 -21.16
CA LYS A 40 -37.68 -8.09 -19.70
C LYS A 40 -37.06 -9.42 -19.24
N PRO A 41 -36.28 -9.41 -18.15
CA PRO A 41 -35.78 -10.64 -17.56
C PRO A 41 -36.95 -11.48 -17.02
N ALA A 42 -36.82 -12.81 -17.10
CA ALA A 42 -37.86 -13.71 -16.60
C ALA A 42 -37.89 -13.74 -15.07
N VAL A 43 -36.71 -13.59 -14.45
CA VAL A 43 -36.57 -13.36 -13.01
C VAL A 43 -36.49 -11.86 -12.77
N GLU A 44 -37.33 -11.33 -11.89
CA GLU A 44 -37.29 -9.91 -11.53
C GLU A 44 -36.03 -9.60 -10.72
N PHE A 45 -35.38 -8.49 -11.07
CA PHE A 45 -34.23 -8.00 -10.32
C PHE A 45 -34.66 -7.58 -8.91
N GLN A 46 -33.93 -8.06 -7.89
CA GLN A 46 -34.15 -7.70 -6.49
C GLN A 46 -33.04 -6.72 -6.04
N PRO A 47 -33.35 -5.42 -5.90
CA PRO A 47 -32.40 -4.45 -5.39
C PRO A 47 -31.93 -4.79 -3.97
N SER A 48 -30.68 -4.47 -3.68
CA SER A 48 -30.12 -4.56 -2.33
C SER A 48 -29.51 -3.22 -1.92
N ALA A 49 -29.20 -3.08 -0.63
CA ALA A 49 -28.52 -1.89 -0.12
C ALA A 49 -27.17 -1.60 -0.80
N PHE A 50 -26.52 -2.63 -1.37
CA PHE A 50 -25.21 -2.51 -2.02
C PHE A 50 -25.30 -2.50 -3.56
N ILE A 51 -26.37 -3.06 -4.12
CA ILE A 51 -26.59 -3.16 -5.56
C ILE A 51 -28.04 -2.70 -5.80
N PRO A 52 -28.28 -1.38 -5.90
CA PRO A 52 -29.62 -0.83 -6.04
C PRO A 52 -30.20 -1.03 -7.46
N GLN A 53 -29.32 -1.25 -8.44
CA GLN A 53 -29.67 -1.37 -9.85
C GLN A 53 -28.86 -2.49 -10.50
N PRO A 54 -29.38 -3.16 -11.54
CA PRO A 54 -28.63 -4.16 -12.29
C PRO A 54 -27.46 -3.50 -13.04
N TRP A 55 -26.45 -4.29 -13.37
CA TRP A 55 -25.34 -3.84 -14.21
C TRP A 55 -25.68 -4.02 -15.69
N THR A 56 -25.37 -3.00 -16.49
CA THR A 56 -25.52 -3.05 -17.95
C THR A 56 -24.43 -3.93 -18.59
N GLU A 57 -24.61 -4.33 -19.84
CA GLU A 57 -23.52 -4.99 -20.60
C GLU A 57 -22.25 -4.13 -20.60
N ARG A 58 -22.42 -2.80 -20.76
CA ARG A 58 -21.31 -1.86 -20.75
C ARG A 58 -20.59 -1.79 -19.40
N ALA A 59 -21.33 -1.83 -18.29
CA ALA A 59 -20.73 -1.90 -16.96
C ALA A 59 -19.83 -3.14 -16.81
N PHE A 60 -20.29 -4.29 -17.33
CA PHE A 60 -19.50 -5.52 -17.33
C PHE A 60 -18.29 -5.47 -18.26
N GLU A 61 -18.41 -4.89 -19.47
CA GLU A 61 -17.26 -4.69 -20.35
C GLU A 61 -16.17 -3.85 -19.66
N GLN A 62 -16.56 -2.76 -18.97
CA GLN A 62 -15.64 -1.94 -18.21
C GLN A 62 -15.01 -2.70 -17.05
N TRP A 63 -15.83 -3.44 -16.29
CA TRP A 63 -15.40 -4.28 -15.17
C TRP A 63 -14.39 -5.36 -15.61
N ASP A 64 -14.69 -6.07 -16.69
CA ASP A 64 -13.85 -7.15 -17.24
C ASP A 64 -12.54 -6.62 -17.83
N ALA A 65 -12.53 -5.36 -18.27
CA ALA A 65 -11.31 -4.68 -18.73
C ALA A 65 -10.39 -4.21 -17.58
N LEU A 66 -10.86 -4.20 -16.33
CA LEU A 66 -10.04 -3.76 -15.20
C LEU A 66 -8.92 -4.78 -14.92
N PRO A 67 -7.64 -4.35 -14.89
CA PRO A 67 -6.55 -5.24 -14.53
C PRO A 67 -6.61 -5.58 -13.04
N VAL A 68 -6.47 -6.87 -12.71
CA VAL A 68 -6.29 -7.28 -11.31
C VAL A 68 -4.90 -6.87 -10.85
N LEU A 69 -4.84 -5.92 -9.91
CA LEU A 69 -3.58 -5.36 -9.40
C LEU A 69 -3.04 -6.13 -8.19
N ALA A 70 -3.91 -6.70 -7.35
CA ALA A 70 -3.52 -7.52 -6.22
C ALA A 70 -4.70 -8.34 -5.71
N LYS A 71 -4.39 -9.35 -4.89
CA LYS A 71 -5.35 -10.08 -4.07
C LYS A 71 -5.24 -9.57 -2.64
N ILE A 72 -6.34 -9.00 -2.12
CA ILE A 72 -6.44 -8.60 -0.73
C ILE A 72 -7.04 -9.76 0.06
N HIS A 73 -6.30 -10.25 1.05
CA HIS A 73 -6.75 -11.35 1.90
C HIS A 73 -7.69 -10.82 2.99
N ARG A 74 -8.46 -11.73 3.60
CA ARG A 74 -9.39 -11.37 4.68
C ARG A 74 -8.60 -10.73 5.84
N PRO A 75 -8.94 -9.49 6.25
CA PRO A 75 -8.27 -8.87 7.39
C PRO A 75 -8.36 -9.73 8.64
N VAL A 76 -7.24 -9.87 9.34
CA VAL A 76 -7.18 -10.48 10.66
C VAL A 76 -7.14 -9.37 11.69
N THR A 77 -8.02 -9.44 12.67
CA THR A 77 -8.03 -8.50 13.80
C THR A 77 -7.83 -9.26 15.10
N VAL A 78 -6.96 -8.74 15.95
CA VAL A 78 -6.73 -9.26 17.30
C VAL A 78 -6.95 -8.15 18.32
N SER A 79 -7.63 -8.46 19.41
CA SER A 79 -7.73 -7.56 20.56
C SER A 79 -6.36 -7.40 21.21
N LEU A 80 -5.99 -6.18 21.57
CA LEU A 80 -4.82 -5.84 22.39
C LEU A 80 -5.21 -5.53 23.84
N GLN A 81 -6.47 -5.77 24.17
CA GLN A 81 -7.02 -5.63 25.51
C GLN A 81 -7.33 -6.99 26.12
N ARG A 82 -7.25 -7.03 27.45
CA ARG A 82 -7.62 -8.18 28.25
C ARG A 82 -9.15 -8.34 28.27
N PRO A 83 -9.67 -9.58 28.15
CA PRO A 83 -11.11 -9.80 28.03
C PRO A 83 -11.92 -9.59 29.33
N ASP A 84 -11.28 -9.59 30.50
CA ASP A 84 -11.94 -9.48 31.81
C ASP A 84 -12.14 -8.02 32.27
N ASN A 85 -11.19 -7.13 31.99
CA ASN A 85 -11.16 -5.76 32.51
C ASN A 85 -10.96 -4.68 31.43
N GLY A 86 -10.71 -5.05 30.17
CA GLY A 86 -10.50 -4.13 29.05
C GLY A 86 -9.17 -3.36 29.08
N GLU A 87 -8.28 -3.65 30.04
CA GLU A 87 -6.96 -3.03 30.10
C GLU A 87 -6.07 -3.54 28.96
N ARG A 88 -5.14 -2.68 28.51
CA ARG A 88 -4.16 -3.08 27.49
C ARG A 88 -3.29 -4.23 28.00
N LEU A 89 -3.01 -5.18 27.11
CA LEU A 89 -2.10 -6.28 27.38
C LEU A 89 -0.70 -5.75 27.72
N LYS A 90 -0.05 -6.40 28.69
CA LYS A 90 1.37 -6.13 29.01
C LYS A 90 2.27 -6.64 27.89
N ARG A 91 3.50 -6.13 27.82
CA ARG A 91 4.47 -6.32 26.72
C ARG A 91 4.54 -7.75 26.15
N ASP A 92 4.73 -8.77 27.00
CA ASP A 92 4.89 -10.15 26.53
C ASP A 92 3.58 -10.73 25.96
N ALA A 93 2.46 -10.50 26.66
CA ALA A 93 1.15 -10.94 26.21
C ALA A 93 0.71 -10.20 24.93
N LEU A 94 1.04 -8.90 24.83
CA LEU A 94 0.81 -8.09 23.64
C LEU A 94 1.60 -8.64 22.45
N SER A 95 2.90 -8.93 22.65
CA SER A 95 3.77 -9.49 21.62
C SER A 95 3.27 -10.85 21.14
N ALA A 96 2.87 -11.73 22.05
CA ALA A 96 2.29 -13.02 21.72
C ALA A 96 0.98 -12.88 20.92
N GLN A 97 0.12 -11.94 21.32
CA GLN A 97 -1.17 -11.72 20.67
C GLN A 97 -1.01 -11.15 19.25
N LEU A 98 -0.09 -10.20 19.07
CA LEU A 98 0.29 -9.70 17.74
C LEU A 98 0.92 -10.81 16.89
N ALA A 99 1.77 -11.67 17.46
CA ALA A 99 2.38 -12.79 16.75
C ALA A 99 1.34 -13.81 16.26
N ILE A 100 0.30 -14.08 17.06
CA ILE A 100 -0.85 -14.91 16.65
C ILE A 100 -1.59 -14.27 15.47
N GLY A 101 -1.87 -12.97 15.56
CA GLY A 101 -2.50 -12.22 14.48
C GLY A 101 -1.67 -12.26 13.20
N TRP A 102 -0.36 -12.05 13.31
CA TRP A 102 0.58 -12.10 12.19
C TRP A 102 0.57 -13.47 11.53
N LYS A 103 0.82 -14.54 12.30
CA LYS A 103 0.80 -15.92 11.81
C LYS A 103 -0.49 -16.23 11.06
N LYS A 104 -1.64 -15.88 11.65
CA LYS A 104 -2.95 -16.11 11.02
C LYS A 104 -3.17 -15.31 9.73
N ALA A 105 -2.64 -14.10 9.65
CA ALA A 105 -2.77 -13.25 8.47
C ALA A 105 -1.84 -13.68 7.33
N THR A 106 -0.70 -14.29 7.66
CA THR A 106 0.32 -14.72 6.69
C THR A 106 0.25 -16.21 6.37
N ASP A 107 -0.56 -16.97 7.11
CA ASP A 107 -0.74 -18.41 6.90
C ASP A 107 -1.32 -18.70 5.52
N GLY A 108 -0.75 -19.70 4.84
CA GLY A 108 -1.15 -20.09 3.48
C GLY A 108 -0.82 -19.08 2.38
N VAL A 109 -0.15 -17.97 2.68
CA VAL A 109 0.24 -16.95 1.68
C VAL A 109 1.63 -17.26 1.13
N ALA A 110 1.75 -17.37 -0.20
CA ALA A 110 3.01 -17.59 -0.91
C ALA A 110 3.22 -16.54 -2.01
N PRO A 111 4.43 -15.93 -2.12
CA PRO A 111 5.57 -16.05 -1.22
C PRO A 111 5.27 -15.40 0.16
N PRO A 112 6.10 -15.69 1.18
CA PRO A 112 6.00 -15.00 2.47
C PRO A 112 6.08 -13.48 2.29
N PRO A 113 5.56 -12.68 3.25
CA PRO A 113 5.66 -11.24 3.19
C PRO A 113 7.11 -10.77 3.00
N ALA A 114 7.32 -9.89 2.02
CA ALA A 114 8.60 -9.23 1.75
C ALA A 114 8.69 -7.84 2.39
N ARG A 115 7.56 -7.29 2.85
CA ARG A 115 7.49 -5.98 3.52
C ARG A 115 6.24 -5.78 4.35
N VAL A 116 6.32 -4.85 5.29
CA VAL A 116 5.19 -4.35 6.07
C VAL A 116 5.09 -2.82 5.99
N PHE A 117 3.88 -2.34 5.75
CA PHE A 117 3.48 -0.94 5.86
C PHE A 117 2.68 -0.78 7.15
N TYR A 118 3.12 0.09 8.05
CA TYR A 118 2.43 0.32 9.32
C TYR A 118 2.28 1.80 9.60
N ASP A 119 1.27 2.12 10.40
CA ASP A 119 0.97 3.49 10.81
C ASP A 119 0.44 3.50 12.24
N GLY A 120 1.22 4.06 13.17
CA GLY A 120 0.79 4.27 14.55
C GLY A 120 0.27 5.67 14.86
N GLY A 121 0.37 6.62 13.91
CA GLY A 121 0.09 8.04 14.12
C GLY A 121 1.23 8.80 14.80
N LEU A 122 1.07 10.12 14.94
CA LEU A 122 2.04 10.98 15.61
C LEU A 122 2.24 10.54 17.07
N HIS A 123 3.47 10.69 17.57
CA HIS A 123 3.85 10.35 18.95
C HIS A 123 3.68 8.87 19.31
N SER A 124 3.58 7.98 18.32
CA SER A 124 3.60 6.54 18.52
C SER A 124 4.98 5.93 18.22
N ALA A 125 5.27 4.79 18.82
CA ALA A 125 6.50 4.02 18.58
C ALA A 125 6.15 2.57 18.17
N PRO A 126 5.50 2.35 17.01
CA PRO A 126 4.96 1.05 16.61
C PRO A 126 6.03 -0.05 16.54
N LEU A 127 7.28 0.30 16.19
CA LEU A 127 8.40 -0.65 16.16
C LEU A 127 8.67 -1.32 17.51
N ALA A 128 8.45 -0.63 18.63
CA ALA A 128 8.68 -1.20 19.96
C ALA A 128 7.74 -2.39 20.29
N GLU A 129 6.59 -2.46 19.61
CA GLU A 129 5.62 -3.56 19.71
C GLU A 129 5.77 -4.56 18.57
N LEU A 130 6.04 -4.10 17.35
CA LEU A 130 6.14 -4.97 16.18
C LEU A 130 7.39 -5.84 16.17
N VAL A 131 8.56 -5.31 16.53
CA VAL A 131 9.82 -6.08 16.54
C VAL A 131 9.72 -7.34 17.40
N PRO A 132 9.33 -7.25 18.70
CA PRO A 132 9.21 -8.46 19.51
C PRO A 132 8.09 -9.39 19.02
N ALA A 133 6.97 -8.85 18.50
CA ALA A 133 5.89 -9.66 17.95
C ALA A 133 6.33 -10.48 16.73
N LEU A 134 7.07 -9.88 15.79
CA LEU A 134 7.56 -10.56 14.60
C LEU A 134 8.66 -11.58 14.92
N ALA A 135 9.48 -11.31 15.94
CA ALA A 135 10.44 -12.29 16.45
C ALA A 135 9.73 -13.54 17.00
N VAL A 136 8.68 -13.36 17.82
CA VAL A 136 7.83 -14.46 18.34
C VAL A 136 7.06 -15.17 17.21
N ALA A 137 6.72 -14.42 16.15
CA ALA A 137 6.07 -14.99 14.99
C ALA A 137 7.03 -15.80 14.08
N HIS A 138 8.35 -15.73 14.31
CA HIS A 138 9.39 -16.22 13.40
C HIS A 138 9.22 -15.68 11.98
N SER A 139 8.87 -14.40 11.88
CA SER A 139 8.81 -13.71 10.59
C SER A 139 10.20 -13.59 9.97
N SER A 140 10.29 -13.67 8.65
CA SER A 140 11.53 -13.43 7.91
C SER A 140 11.87 -11.95 7.71
N LEU A 141 10.95 -11.05 8.08
CA LEU A 141 11.11 -9.61 7.90
C LEU A 141 12.09 -9.01 8.90
N ASP A 142 13.01 -8.18 8.40
CA ASP A 142 13.83 -7.30 9.22
C ASP A 142 13.19 -5.90 9.28
N LEU A 143 12.62 -5.54 10.44
CA LEU A 143 11.99 -4.23 10.61
C LEU A 143 12.97 -3.05 10.68
N LEU A 144 14.28 -3.32 10.80
CA LEU A 144 15.32 -2.31 10.74
C LEU A 144 15.81 -2.08 9.29
N ASP A 145 15.51 -2.99 8.36
CA ASP A 145 15.73 -2.75 6.93
C ASP A 145 14.64 -1.81 6.39
N SER A 146 15.08 -0.64 5.92
CA SER A 146 14.21 0.38 5.32
C SER A 146 13.46 -0.09 4.06
N ARG A 147 13.86 -1.22 3.47
CA ARG A 147 13.21 -1.83 2.31
C ARG A 147 12.10 -2.82 2.68
N GLU A 148 12.07 -3.28 3.93
CA GLU A 148 11.10 -4.25 4.46
C GLU A 148 10.12 -3.60 5.46
N SER A 149 10.47 -2.41 5.97
CA SER A 149 9.75 -1.70 7.02
C SER A 149 9.37 -0.28 6.59
N TYR A 150 8.07 0.01 6.52
CA TYR A 150 7.54 1.31 6.09
C TYR A 150 6.61 1.91 7.13
N ASP A 151 7.15 2.80 7.96
CA ASP A 151 6.36 3.69 8.81
C ASP A 151 5.71 4.80 7.94
N LEU A 152 4.40 4.69 7.72
CA LEU A 152 3.67 5.62 6.88
C LEU A 152 3.56 7.02 7.51
N THR A 153 3.45 7.11 8.84
CA THR A 153 3.39 8.42 9.50
C THR A 153 4.70 9.17 9.34
N GLN A 154 5.83 8.49 9.51
CA GLN A 154 7.14 9.11 9.33
C GLN A 154 7.42 9.49 7.86
N ARG A 155 6.99 8.67 6.90
CA ARG A 155 7.32 8.88 5.49
C ARG A 155 6.38 9.83 4.76
N LEU A 156 5.10 9.88 5.15
CA LEU A 156 4.05 10.62 4.43
C LEU A 156 3.38 11.69 5.28
N GLY A 157 3.72 11.77 6.58
CA GLY A 157 3.01 12.59 7.54
C GLY A 157 1.73 11.95 8.06
N ASP A 158 1.00 12.69 8.88
CA ASP A 158 -0.23 12.20 9.48
C ASP A 158 -1.39 12.22 8.48
N THR A 159 -1.69 11.05 7.91
CA THR A 159 -2.83 10.84 6.99
C THR A 159 -4.14 10.48 7.71
N GLY A 160 -4.14 10.43 9.04
CA GLY A 160 -5.32 10.20 9.87
C GLY A 160 -6.10 8.94 9.48
N ALA A 161 -7.43 9.10 9.32
CA ALA A 161 -8.33 8.01 8.95
C ALA A 161 -8.08 7.44 7.53
N ALA A 162 -7.36 8.17 6.67
CA ALA A 162 -7.04 7.71 5.32
C ALA A 162 -5.88 6.70 5.28
N SER A 163 -5.09 6.63 6.35
CA SER A 163 -3.87 5.81 6.43
C SER A 163 -4.02 4.36 5.98
N PRO A 164 -5.05 3.59 6.40
CA PRO A 164 -5.21 2.22 5.94
C PRO A 164 -5.34 2.11 4.41
N PHE A 165 -6.01 3.07 3.77
CA PHE A 165 -6.20 3.08 2.31
C PHE A 165 -4.90 3.44 1.59
N VAL A 166 -4.12 4.38 2.14
CA VAL A 166 -2.78 4.70 1.65
C VAL A 166 -1.88 3.46 1.73
N GLY A 167 -1.89 2.76 2.87
CA GLY A 167 -1.16 1.51 3.04
C GLY A 167 -1.58 0.43 2.05
N ILE A 168 -2.88 0.23 1.82
CA ILE A 168 -3.39 -0.73 0.83
C ILE A 168 -2.93 -0.37 -0.58
N ALA A 169 -2.98 0.90 -0.96
CA ALA A 169 -2.55 1.36 -2.28
C ALA A 169 -1.05 1.10 -2.50
N LEU A 170 -0.21 1.51 -1.54
CA LEU A 170 1.24 1.30 -1.61
C LEU A 170 1.63 -0.18 -1.60
N ALA A 171 1.00 -0.98 -0.74
CA ALA A 171 1.19 -2.42 -0.71
C ALA A 171 0.76 -3.09 -2.01
N THR A 172 -0.35 -2.65 -2.62
CA THR A 172 -0.79 -3.13 -3.93
C THR A 172 0.24 -2.84 -5.01
N MET A 173 0.74 -1.59 -5.06
CA MET A 173 1.76 -1.18 -6.03
C MET A 173 3.05 -1.99 -5.85
N ALA A 174 3.53 -2.10 -4.61
CA ALA A 174 4.75 -2.82 -4.28
C ALA A 174 4.64 -4.32 -4.60
N SER A 175 3.55 -4.97 -4.19
CA SER A 175 3.30 -6.38 -4.46
C SER A 175 3.14 -6.69 -5.93
N TYR A 176 2.41 -5.85 -6.68
CA TYR A 176 2.27 -6.02 -8.12
C TYR A 176 3.63 -5.96 -8.83
N GLN A 177 4.41 -4.91 -8.56
CA GLN A 177 5.66 -4.64 -9.29
C GLN A 177 6.77 -5.63 -8.94
N ASN A 178 6.84 -6.10 -7.70
CA ASN A 178 7.84 -7.07 -7.27
C ASN A 178 7.37 -8.52 -7.37
N ALA A 179 6.10 -8.76 -7.70
CA ALA A 179 5.48 -10.08 -7.75
C ALA A 179 5.56 -10.85 -6.41
N ASP A 180 5.32 -10.16 -5.31
CA ASP A 180 5.42 -10.72 -3.96
C ASP A 180 4.27 -10.27 -3.04
N THR A 181 4.45 -10.47 -1.74
CA THR A 181 3.45 -10.22 -0.70
C THR A 181 3.87 -9.04 0.17
N SER A 182 2.92 -8.16 0.46
CA SER A 182 3.06 -7.04 1.40
C SER A 182 2.01 -7.18 2.49
N VAL A 183 2.32 -6.66 3.69
CA VAL A 183 1.36 -6.59 4.80
C VAL A 183 1.09 -5.13 5.15
N VAL A 184 -0.15 -4.81 5.48
CA VAL A 184 -0.55 -3.49 5.99
C VAL A 184 -1.06 -3.66 7.42
N MET A 185 -0.51 -2.88 8.34
CA MET A 185 -0.88 -2.86 9.76
C MET A 185 -1.25 -1.44 10.20
N PRO A 186 -2.55 -1.08 10.16
CA PRO A 186 -3.02 0.14 10.80
C PRO A 186 -2.97 -0.05 12.32
N LEU A 187 -2.12 0.72 13.00
CA LEU A 187 -1.81 0.60 14.43
C LEU A 187 -2.25 1.83 15.24
N ARG A 188 -3.01 2.75 14.63
CA ARG A 188 -3.58 3.91 15.33
C ARG A 188 -4.54 3.51 16.44
N ARG A 189 -5.25 2.39 16.26
CA ARG A 189 -6.11 1.81 17.29
C ARG A 189 -5.25 1.13 18.34
N GLN A 190 -5.41 1.56 19.59
CA GLN A 190 -4.64 1.05 20.72
C GLN A 190 -5.29 -0.18 21.39
N ASP A 191 -6.56 -0.42 21.07
CA ASP A 191 -7.38 -1.51 21.62
C ASP A 191 -7.32 -2.79 20.78
N GLN A 192 -6.97 -2.67 19.50
CA GLN A 192 -6.88 -3.79 18.56
C GLN A 192 -5.82 -3.54 17.49
N ALA A 193 -5.25 -4.62 16.96
CA ALA A 193 -4.43 -4.58 15.76
C ALA A 193 -5.17 -5.26 14.60
N THR A 194 -5.13 -4.62 13.43
CA THR A 194 -5.64 -5.19 12.18
C THR A 194 -4.46 -5.43 11.24
N ILE A 195 -4.45 -6.61 10.62
CA ILE A 195 -3.38 -7.07 9.72
C ILE A 195 -4.04 -7.46 8.40
N ILE A 196 -3.60 -6.81 7.33
CA ILE A 196 -4.17 -6.95 5.99
C ILE A 196 -3.05 -7.43 5.07
N THR A 197 -3.14 -8.67 4.61
CA THR A 197 -2.17 -9.23 3.68
C THR A 197 -2.61 -8.95 2.24
N ILE A 198 -1.66 -8.54 1.41
CA ILE A 198 -1.86 -8.19 0.01
C ILE A 198 -0.82 -8.93 -0.82
N THR A 199 -1.28 -9.70 -1.80
CA THR A 199 -0.41 -10.54 -2.63
C THR A 199 -0.55 -10.17 -4.09
N SER A 200 0.56 -10.24 -4.83
CA SER A 200 0.54 -10.12 -6.30
C SER A 200 -0.51 -11.02 -6.95
N PRO A 201 -1.14 -10.60 -8.06
CA PRO A 201 -1.97 -11.49 -8.87
C PRO A 201 -1.17 -12.67 -9.44
N THR A 202 0.13 -12.49 -9.67
CA THR A 202 1.07 -13.47 -10.22
C THR A 202 2.31 -13.61 -9.32
N PRO A 203 2.18 -14.25 -8.14
CA PRO A 203 3.30 -14.37 -7.21
C PRO A 203 4.49 -15.10 -7.84
N GLY A 204 5.70 -14.54 -7.66
CA GLY A 204 6.95 -15.05 -8.23
C GLY A 204 7.17 -14.73 -9.72
N LYS A 205 6.19 -14.13 -10.41
CA LYS A 205 6.31 -13.75 -11.83
C LYS A 205 6.06 -12.26 -12.00
N LYS A 206 7.12 -11.50 -12.27
CA LYS A 206 7.02 -10.05 -12.49
C LYS A 206 6.04 -9.74 -13.63
N PRO A 207 5.18 -8.72 -13.46
CA PRO A 207 4.22 -8.34 -14.49
C PRO A 207 4.94 -7.82 -15.75
N VAL A 208 4.31 -8.02 -16.90
CA VAL A 208 4.78 -7.44 -18.16
C VAL A 208 4.39 -5.97 -18.20
N GLY A 209 5.38 -5.09 -18.08
CA GLY A 209 5.20 -3.64 -18.11
C GLY A 209 4.88 -3.00 -16.76
N ASN A 210 4.90 -1.67 -16.74
CA ASN A 210 4.70 -0.88 -15.53
C ASN A 210 3.32 -0.20 -15.53
N LYS A 211 2.33 -0.82 -14.86
CA LYS A 211 0.96 -0.30 -14.79
C LYS A 211 0.82 1.00 -14.00
N PHE A 212 1.80 1.32 -13.16
CA PHE A 212 1.76 2.51 -12.30
C PHE A 212 2.66 3.64 -12.81
N GLY A 213 3.46 3.40 -13.86
CA GLY A 213 4.41 4.39 -14.38
C GLY A 213 5.51 4.78 -13.39
N ILE A 214 5.69 4.06 -12.28
CA ILE A 214 6.72 4.33 -11.26
C ILE A 214 7.75 3.19 -11.19
N ASN A 215 9.03 3.51 -11.03
CA ASN A 215 10.06 2.51 -10.81
C ASN A 215 10.29 2.37 -9.30
N LEU A 216 10.19 1.15 -8.76
CA LEU A 216 10.59 0.87 -7.39
C LEU A 216 12.08 0.63 -7.32
N MET A 217 12.71 1.01 -6.21
CA MET A 217 14.06 0.58 -5.91
C MET A 217 14.11 -0.96 -5.86
N PRO A 218 15.11 -1.61 -6.50
CA PRO A 218 15.19 -3.07 -6.51
C PRO A 218 15.36 -3.61 -5.09
N GLN A 219 14.46 -4.51 -4.69
CA GLN A 219 14.52 -5.14 -3.37
C GLN A 219 15.58 -6.26 -3.27
N THR A 220 16.36 -6.51 -4.31
CA THR A 220 17.40 -7.55 -4.30
C THR A 220 18.80 -7.00 -4.59
N ALA A 221 19.02 -5.69 -4.44
CA ALA A 221 20.36 -5.16 -4.31
C ALA A 221 20.92 -5.59 -2.93
N SER A 222 21.22 -6.88 -2.80
CA SER A 222 22.35 -7.29 -1.96
C SER A 222 23.51 -6.41 -2.42
N SER A 223 24.21 -5.79 -1.48
CA SER A 223 25.23 -4.75 -1.68
C SER A 223 26.49 -5.24 -2.44
N ASN A 224 26.36 -6.24 -3.30
CA ASN A 224 27.47 -6.89 -3.99
C ASN A 224 27.22 -7.16 -5.49
N GLN A 225 26.17 -6.61 -6.08
CA GLN A 225 26.02 -6.65 -7.53
C GLN A 225 26.60 -5.38 -8.15
N ALA A 226 27.80 -5.49 -8.72
CA ALA A 226 28.39 -4.42 -9.51
C ALA A 226 27.39 -4.00 -10.61
N PRO A 227 27.20 -2.69 -10.83
CA PRO A 227 26.31 -2.19 -11.87
C PRO A 227 26.72 -2.80 -13.23
N PRO A 228 25.75 -3.15 -14.09
CA PRO A 228 26.07 -3.60 -15.44
C PRO A 228 26.87 -2.52 -16.14
N ALA A 229 27.95 -2.92 -16.83
CA ALA A 229 28.83 -2.00 -17.54
C ALA A 229 28.00 -1.10 -18.46
N PRO A 230 28.24 0.23 -18.46
CA PRO A 230 27.52 1.13 -19.32
C PRO A 230 27.72 0.72 -20.78
N VAL A 231 26.61 0.60 -21.51
CA VAL A 231 26.62 0.39 -22.96
C VAL A 231 27.33 1.61 -23.56
N THR A 232 28.50 1.38 -24.17
CA THR A 232 29.26 2.40 -24.89
C THR A 232 28.42 2.95 -26.04
N THR A 233 27.74 4.05 -25.78
CA THR A 233 27.25 4.97 -26.78
C THR A 233 27.92 6.30 -26.48
N SER A 234 28.58 6.87 -27.49
CA SER A 234 29.42 8.05 -27.39
C SER A 234 28.68 9.21 -26.70
N PRO A 235 29.33 9.96 -25.79
CA PRO A 235 28.67 11.05 -25.10
C PRO A 235 28.40 12.23 -26.06
N PRO A 236 27.25 12.90 -25.97
CA PRO A 236 27.07 14.21 -26.60
C PRO A 236 27.98 15.25 -25.93
N PRO A 237 28.36 16.33 -26.64
CA PRO A 237 29.33 17.28 -26.12
C PRO A 237 28.77 18.04 -24.90
N VAL A 238 29.57 18.10 -23.84
CA VAL A 238 29.27 18.83 -22.60
C VAL A 238 29.71 20.30 -22.76
N PRO A 239 28.92 21.30 -22.33
CA PRO A 239 29.39 22.67 -22.26
C PRO A 239 30.40 22.82 -21.12
N SER A 240 31.53 23.48 -21.38
CA SER A 240 32.63 23.68 -20.42
C SER A 240 32.20 24.52 -19.22
N LEU A 241 32.27 23.94 -18.02
CA LEU A 241 32.34 24.68 -16.77
C LEU A 241 33.80 25.08 -16.52
N ALA A 242 34.01 26.38 -16.30
CA ALA A 242 35.31 26.95 -15.98
C ALA A 242 35.93 26.28 -14.75
N GLU A 243 37.23 26.04 -14.83
CA GLU A 243 38.08 25.56 -13.75
C GLU A 243 38.03 26.55 -12.56
N PHE A 244 37.61 26.05 -11.40
CA PHE A 244 37.92 26.72 -10.13
C PHE A 244 39.06 25.97 -9.48
N GLU A 245 40.23 26.59 -9.54
CA GLU A 245 41.48 26.18 -8.90
C GLU A 245 41.33 26.16 -7.37
N ASN A 246 41.84 25.09 -6.77
CA ASN A 246 41.95 24.88 -5.32
C ASN A 246 42.65 26.04 -4.62
N HIS A 247 41.99 26.70 -3.65
CA HIS A 247 42.68 27.35 -2.52
C HIS A 247 41.97 27.01 -1.20
N ASP A 248 42.71 26.32 -0.33
CA ASP A 248 42.40 26.04 1.07
C ASP A 248 42.13 27.36 1.83
N TYR A 249 40.88 27.65 2.20
CA TYR A 249 40.58 28.60 3.28
C TYR A 249 39.30 28.23 4.07
N ALA A 250 39.54 27.77 5.30
CA ALA A 250 38.82 28.04 6.56
C ALA A 250 37.29 27.82 6.64
N ILE A 251 36.89 26.57 6.92
CA ILE A 251 35.58 26.20 7.50
C ILE A 251 35.30 26.94 8.83
N GLU A 252 36.34 27.43 9.52
CA GLU A 252 36.22 28.14 10.80
C GLU A 252 35.53 29.51 10.67
N GLU A 253 35.63 30.19 9.53
CA GLU A 253 34.99 31.50 9.32
C GLU A 253 33.47 31.37 9.10
N PHE A 254 33.04 30.28 8.44
CA PHE A 254 31.62 29.96 8.26
C PHE A 254 30.95 29.61 9.59
N LEU A 255 31.64 28.86 10.46
CA LEU A 255 31.11 28.52 11.79
C LEU A 255 31.02 29.73 12.73
N ALA A 256 31.89 30.73 12.58
CA ALA A 256 31.83 31.98 13.34
C ALA A 256 30.62 32.86 12.96
N SER A 257 30.08 32.71 11.74
CA SER A 257 28.90 33.44 11.25
C SER A 257 27.57 32.94 11.82
N LEU A 258 27.54 31.77 12.45
CA LEU A 258 26.32 31.10 12.93
C LEU A 258 25.98 31.38 14.41
N LYS A 259 26.40 32.53 14.96
CA LYS A 259 25.92 32.93 16.29
C LYS A 259 24.43 33.30 16.26
N PRO A 260 23.61 32.82 17.21
CA PRO A 260 22.19 33.09 17.24
C PRO A 260 21.92 34.56 17.59
N LYS A 261 21.05 35.22 16.83
CA LYS A 261 20.49 36.52 17.20
C LYS A 261 19.64 36.36 18.46
N ALA A 262 20.10 36.97 19.55
CA ALA A 262 19.27 37.31 20.69
C ALA A 262 18.44 38.56 20.37
N ASP A 263 17.30 38.67 21.07
CA ASP A 263 16.29 39.73 21.07
C ASP A 263 15.29 39.79 19.90
N TRP A 264 14.08 39.31 20.22
CA TRP A 264 12.87 39.28 19.42
C TRP A 264 11.85 40.33 19.90
N MET A 265 12.29 41.50 20.37
CA MET A 265 11.43 42.51 20.99
C MET A 265 11.62 43.96 20.51
N ASP A 266 12.14 44.18 19.30
CA ASP A 266 12.30 45.55 18.74
C ASP A 266 11.51 45.83 17.43
N ASP A 267 10.56 44.97 17.04
CA ASP A 267 9.65 45.24 15.91
C ASP A 267 8.17 45.23 16.37
N LEU A 268 7.81 46.17 17.26
CA LEU A 268 6.43 46.63 17.50
C LEU A 268 6.32 48.13 17.18
#